data_AF-A0A7S3YFH9-F1
#
_entry.id   AF-A0A7S3YFH9-F1
#
_cell.length_a   1.000
_cell.length_b   1.000
_cell.length_c   1.000
_cell.angle_alpha   90.00
_cell.angle_beta   90.00
_cell.angle_gamma   90.00
#
_symmetry.space_group_name_H-M   'P 1'
#
loop_
_entity.id
_entity.type
_entity.pdbx_description
1 polymer ?
#
loop_
_entity_poly.entity_id
_entity_poly.type
_entity_poly.pdbx_seq_one_letter_code
_entity_poly.pdbx_strand_id
1 'polypeptide(L)'
;MKGETRTPEFLAMNPLHICPTLKINKDLSIWESNAILRYMGSSSKKAYPENIEQRAWVDTMLDYRQCNFYPKVSTVCYGFLGFRKPGSEEEVKKGKAALEAEIKQFGDAFLKEGKFMGGFAEPTIADFSMISAIEFAKVIKVKRKSQSKEKGKQGEKGTNHDQTALRPK
;
A
#
# COMPACT_ATOMS: atom_id res chain seq x y z
N MET A 1 -15.03 -11.35 0.02
CA MET A 1 -15.43 -10.17 -0.80
C MET A 1 -16.64 -10.56 -1.65
N LYS A 2 -17.59 -9.65 -1.90
CA LYS A 2 -18.86 -9.93 -2.60
C LYS A 2 -18.78 -9.86 -4.14
N GLY A 3 -17.63 -9.52 -4.73
CA GLY A 3 -17.44 -9.56 -6.19
C GLY A 3 -18.10 -8.43 -6.97
N GLU A 4 -18.33 -7.27 -6.34
CA GLU A 4 -19.08 -6.13 -6.91
C GLU A 4 -18.47 -5.55 -8.20
N THR A 5 -17.19 -5.79 -8.48
CA THR A 5 -16.57 -5.38 -9.76
C THR A 5 -16.96 -6.23 -10.95
N ARG A 6 -17.77 -7.28 -10.75
CA ARG A 6 -18.22 -8.22 -11.80
C ARG A 6 -19.69 -8.07 -12.17
N THR A 7 -20.41 -7.08 -11.64
CA THR A 7 -21.78 -6.84 -12.11
C THR A 7 -21.76 -6.31 -13.54
N PRO A 8 -22.83 -6.53 -14.33
CA PRO A 8 -22.94 -5.98 -15.68
C PRO A 8 -22.71 -4.45 -15.72
N GLU A 9 -23.19 -3.73 -14.70
CA GLU A 9 -23.06 -2.28 -14.59
C GLU A 9 -21.61 -1.85 -14.37
N PHE A 10 -20.85 -2.58 -13.55
CA PHE A 10 -19.42 -2.28 -13.35
C PHE A 10 -18.60 -2.62 -14.59
N LEU A 11 -18.86 -3.78 -15.20
CA LEU A 11 -18.16 -4.21 -16.41
C LEU A 11 -18.40 -3.27 -17.60
N ALA A 12 -19.58 -2.65 -17.68
CA ALA A 12 -19.88 -1.61 -18.66
C ALA A 12 -19.02 -0.34 -18.46
N MET A 13 -18.56 -0.05 -17.24
CA MET A 13 -17.64 1.07 -16.96
C MET A 13 -16.17 0.67 -17.15
N ASN A 14 -15.80 -0.51 -16.67
CA ASN A 14 -14.43 -1.02 -16.75
C ASN A 14 -14.44 -2.53 -17.00
N PRO A 15 -14.15 -2.98 -18.24
CA PRO A 15 -14.16 -4.40 -18.58
C PRO A 15 -13.03 -5.17 -17.88
N LEU A 16 -12.00 -4.49 -17.37
CA LEU A 16 -10.93 -5.09 -16.58
C LEU A 16 -11.33 -5.40 -15.14
N HIS A 17 -12.54 -5.03 -14.70
CA HIS A 17 -13.08 -5.35 -13.37
C HIS A 17 -12.13 -5.01 -12.20
N ILE A 18 -11.37 -3.91 -12.33
CA ILE A 18 -10.38 -3.45 -11.34
C ILE A 18 -10.82 -2.15 -10.64
N CYS A 19 -10.33 -1.99 -9.42
CA CYS A 19 -10.44 -0.75 -8.66
C CYS A 19 -9.06 -0.09 -8.52
N PRO A 20 -8.98 1.25 -8.49
CA PRO A 20 -10.10 2.19 -8.60
C PRO A 20 -10.59 2.38 -10.06
N THR A 21 -11.89 2.65 -10.19
CA THR A 21 -12.56 3.07 -11.44
C THR A 21 -13.40 4.31 -11.13
N LEU A 22 -13.33 5.33 -11.99
CA LEU A 22 -14.08 6.58 -11.88
C LEU A 22 -14.93 6.78 -13.14
N LYS A 23 -16.25 6.93 -12.96
CA LYS A 23 -17.15 7.41 -14.01
C LYS A 23 -17.09 8.93 -14.06
N ILE A 24 -16.60 9.49 -15.17
CA ILE A 24 -16.48 10.95 -15.36
C ILE A 24 -17.82 11.54 -15.78
N ASN A 25 -18.48 10.91 -16.76
CA ASN A 25 -19.78 11.33 -17.27
C ASN A 25 -20.55 10.11 -17.82
N LYS A 26 -21.57 10.32 -18.65
CA LYS A 26 -22.37 9.23 -19.20
C LYS A 26 -21.57 8.28 -20.10
N ASP A 27 -20.59 8.81 -20.82
CA ASP A 27 -19.90 8.11 -21.92
C ASP A 27 -18.43 7.78 -21.60
N LEU A 28 -17.86 8.42 -20.57
CA LEU A 28 -16.45 8.25 -20.20
C LEU A 28 -16.31 7.73 -18.77
N SER A 29 -15.63 6.60 -18.66
CA SER A 29 -15.08 6.07 -17.42
C SER A 29 -13.57 5.85 -17.58
N ILE A 30 -12.83 6.06 -16.51
CA ILE A 30 -11.39 5.82 -16.46
C ILE A 30 -11.03 4.93 -15.27
N TRP A 31 -9.93 4.23 -15.39
CA TRP A 31 -9.34 3.39 -14.36
C TRP A 31 -7.85 3.69 -14.26
N GLU A 32 -7.18 3.04 -13.32
CA GLU A 32 -5.83 3.37 -12.83
C GLU A 32 -5.79 4.59 -11.92
N SER A 33 -5.26 4.38 -10.72
CA SER A 33 -5.18 5.41 -9.68
C SER A 33 -4.43 6.67 -10.14
N ASN A 34 -3.31 6.51 -10.86
CA ASN A 34 -2.51 7.65 -11.34
C ASN A 34 -3.19 8.41 -12.48
N ALA A 35 -3.92 7.72 -13.37
CA ALA A 35 -4.71 8.38 -14.42
C ALA A 35 -5.87 9.19 -13.82
N ILE A 36 -6.55 8.63 -12.82
CA ILE A 36 -7.59 9.34 -12.06
C ILE A 36 -7.01 10.58 -11.36
N LEU A 37 -5.85 10.45 -10.70
CA LEU A 37 -5.18 11.59 -10.07
C LEU A 37 -4.80 12.67 -11.08
N ARG A 38 -4.26 12.32 -12.24
CA ARG A 38 -3.96 13.28 -13.33
C ARG A 38 -5.23 14.00 -13.81
N TYR A 39 -6.33 13.27 -13.98
CA TYR A 39 -7.62 13.86 -14.35
C TYR A 39 -8.12 14.85 -13.28
N MET A 40 -8.13 14.45 -12.01
CA MET A 40 -8.59 15.31 -10.91
C MET A 40 -7.69 16.53 -10.72
N GLY A 41 -6.37 16.36 -10.79
CA GLY A 41 -5.40 17.45 -10.68
C GLY A 41 -5.55 18.46 -11.82
N SER A 42 -5.70 17.97 -13.05
CA SER A 42 -5.92 18.83 -14.22
C SER A 42 -7.28 19.54 -14.16
N SER A 43 -8.36 18.83 -13.80
CA SER A 43 -9.72 19.39 -13.74
C SER A 43 -9.86 20.46 -12.66
N SER A 44 -9.18 20.29 -11.53
CA SER A 44 -9.19 21.26 -10.43
C SER A 44 -8.13 22.35 -10.56
N LYS A 45 -7.19 22.22 -11.52
CA LYS A 45 -5.98 23.04 -11.63
C LYS A 45 -5.21 23.15 -10.32
N LYS A 46 -5.19 22.06 -9.55
CA LYS A 46 -4.55 21.97 -8.23
C LYS A 46 -3.72 20.71 -8.12
N ALA A 47 -2.64 20.77 -7.34
CA ALA A 47 -1.73 19.66 -7.07
C ALA A 47 -1.12 18.98 -8.32
N TYR A 48 -1.28 19.56 -9.51
CA TYR A 48 -0.65 19.08 -10.74
C TYR A 48 -0.21 20.27 -11.59
N PRO A 49 1.09 20.63 -11.58
CA PRO A 49 1.62 21.84 -12.21
C PRO A 49 1.34 21.93 -13.71
N GLU A 50 1.13 23.14 -14.25
CA GLU A 50 1.01 23.38 -15.69
C GLU A 50 2.39 23.51 -16.37
N ASN A 51 3.41 23.96 -15.63
CA ASN A 51 4.78 23.98 -16.13
C ASN A 51 5.24 22.55 -16.49
N ILE A 52 5.79 22.40 -17.70
CA ILE A 52 6.10 21.12 -18.33
C ILE A 52 7.19 20.38 -17.55
N GLU A 53 8.23 21.08 -17.10
CA GLU A 53 9.35 20.47 -16.39
C GLU A 53 8.93 19.96 -15.00
N GLN A 54 8.17 20.77 -14.26
CA GLN A 54 7.57 20.37 -12.98
C GLN A 54 6.61 19.20 -13.15
N ARG A 55 5.79 19.22 -14.21
CA ARG A 55 4.87 18.15 -14.55
C ARG A 55 5.60 16.84 -14.86
N ALA A 56 6.65 16.90 -15.68
CA ALA A 56 7.47 15.73 -16.02
C ALA A 56 8.08 15.09 -14.77
N TRP A 57 8.48 15.90 -13.79
CA TRP A 57 8.97 15.41 -12.50
C TRP A 57 7.86 14.70 -11.70
N VAL A 58 6.69 15.30 -11.58
CA VAL A 58 5.52 14.69 -10.91
C VAL A 58 5.14 13.36 -11.59
N ASP A 59 5.13 13.32 -12.91
CA ASP A 59 4.82 12.12 -13.69
C ASP A 59 5.86 11.02 -13.49
N THR A 60 7.14 11.38 -13.40
CA THR A 60 8.23 10.44 -13.05
C THR A 60 7.97 9.79 -11.70
N MET A 61 7.54 10.54 -10.69
CA MET A 61 7.25 9.98 -9.36
C MET A 61 6.00 9.10 -9.34
N LEU A 62 4.95 9.47 -10.07
CA LEU A 62 3.75 8.64 -10.22
C LEU A 62 4.10 7.27 -10.83
N ASP A 63 4.92 7.27 -11.89
CA ASP A 63 5.25 6.06 -12.62
C ASP A 63 6.32 5.24 -11.87
N TYR A 64 7.28 5.88 -11.21
CA TYR A 64 8.18 5.21 -10.26
C TYR A 64 7.38 4.50 -9.15
N ARG A 65 6.37 5.17 -8.58
CA ARG A 65 5.49 4.55 -7.58
C ARG A 65 4.84 3.30 -8.14
N GLN A 66 4.25 3.39 -9.33
CA GLN A 66 3.46 2.32 -9.93
C GLN A 66 4.33 1.12 -10.34
N CYS A 67 5.44 1.38 -11.02
CA CYS A 67 6.24 0.33 -11.67
C CYS A 67 7.32 -0.25 -10.76
N ASN A 68 7.83 0.53 -9.80
CA ASN A 68 8.98 0.12 -9.00
C ASN A 68 8.64 -0.06 -7.52
N PHE A 69 7.98 0.92 -6.90
CA PHE A 69 7.74 0.93 -5.46
C PHE A 69 6.57 0.02 -5.05
N TYR A 70 5.40 0.20 -5.67
CA TYR A 70 4.17 -0.50 -5.29
C TYR A 70 4.23 -2.04 -5.47
N PRO A 71 4.92 -2.62 -6.46
CA PRO A 71 5.08 -4.06 -6.55
C PRO A 71 5.75 -4.67 -5.31
N LYS A 72 6.70 -3.97 -4.68
CA LYS A 72 7.33 -4.41 -3.43
C LYS A 72 6.38 -4.28 -2.25
N VAL A 73 5.63 -3.17 -2.18
CA VAL A 73 4.56 -2.99 -1.20
C VAL A 73 3.55 -4.12 -1.27
N SER A 74 2.99 -4.40 -2.46
CA SER A 74 2.00 -5.45 -2.66
C SER A 74 2.56 -6.84 -2.33
N THR A 75 3.82 -7.11 -2.70
CA THR A 75 4.49 -8.38 -2.40
C THR A 75 4.51 -8.67 -0.90
N VAL A 76 4.84 -7.67 -0.08
CA VAL A 76 4.86 -7.86 1.37
C VAL A 76 3.43 -7.82 1.93
N CYS A 77 2.63 -6.82 1.58
CA CYS A 77 1.35 -6.53 2.24
C CYS A 77 0.24 -7.52 1.90
N TYR A 78 0.12 -7.96 0.64
CA TYR A 78 -1.06 -8.70 0.18
C TYR A 78 -1.17 -10.09 0.80
N GLY A 79 -0.02 -10.70 1.13
CA GLY A 79 0.00 -11.97 1.88
C GLY A 79 -0.56 -11.81 3.29
N PHE A 80 -0.20 -10.73 4.00
CA PHE A 80 -0.69 -10.44 5.34
C PHE A 80 -2.17 -10.05 5.40
N LEU A 81 -2.69 -9.48 4.31
CA LEU A 81 -4.08 -9.03 4.21
C LEU A 81 -5.02 -10.11 3.67
N GLY A 82 -4.49 -11.27 3.26
CA GLY A 82 -5.28 -12.37 2.70
C GLY A 82 -5.73 -12.12 1.26
N PHE A 83 -5.11 -11.18 0.56
CA PHE A 83 -5.36 -10.96 -0.88
C PHE A 83 -4.60 -11.95 -1.76
N ARG A 84 -3.57 -12.60 -1.21
CA ARG A 84 -2.88 -13.74 -1.84
C ARG A 84 -2.36 -14.68 -0.76
N LYS A 85 -1.95 -15.90 -1.15
CA LYS A 85 -1.24 -16.81 -0.25
C LYS A 85 0.03 -16.11 0.28
N PRO A 86 0.26 -16.05 1.59
CA PRO A 86 1.50 -15.49 2.13
C PRO A 86 2.70 -16.32 1.66
N GLY A 87 3.81 -15.64 1.40
CA GLY A 87 5.10 -16.30 1.15
C GLY A 87 5.66 -16.95 2.42
N SER A 88 6.81 -17.59 2.30
CA SER A 88 7.53 -18.13 3.45
C SER A 88 7.91 -17.02 4.43
N GLU A 89 8.16 -17.39 5.70
CA GLU A 89 8.56 -16.41 6.71
C GLU A 89 9.86 -15.67 6.33
N GLU A 90 10.79 -16.36 5.67
CA GLU A 90 12.04 -15.78 5.16
C GLU A 90 11.81 -14.78 4.03
N GLU A 91 10.99 -15.14 3.03
CA GLU A 91 10.62 -14.26 1.91
C GLU A 91 9.96 -12.98 2.41
N VAL A 92 9.05 -13.13 3.38
CA VAL A 92 8.35 -12.02 4.02
C VAL A 92 9.32 -11.12 4.80
N LYS A 93 10.26 -11.70 5.54
CA LYS A 93 11.29 -10.94 6.28
C LYS A 93 12.20 -10.17 5.34
N LYS A 94 12.68 -10.81 4.27
CA LYS A 94 13.53 -10.20 3.23
C LYS A 94 12.79 -9.07 2.50
N GLY A 95 11.55 -9.32 2.07
CA GLY A 95 10.73 -8.32 1.40
C GLY A 95 10.45 -7.10 2.28
N LYS A 96 10.19 -7.32 3.57
CA LYS A 96 10.00 -6.22 4.53
C LYS A 96 11.27 -5.37 4.68
N ALA A 97 12.43 -6.00 4.86
CA ALA A 97 13.69 -5.29 5.00
C ALA A 97 14.01 -4.46 3.74
N ALA A 98 13.78 -5.03 2.56
CA ALA A 98 13.95 -4.33 1.28
C ALA A 98 13.01 -3.12 1.15
N LEU A 99 11.74 -3.28 1.54
CA LEU A 99 10.76 -2.19 1.51
C LEU A 99 11.11 -1.08 2.52
N GLU A 100 11.57 -1.42 3.72
CA GLU A 100 12.02 -0.44 4.71
C GLU A 100 13.27 0.33 4.23
N ALA A 101 14.22 -0.35 3.59
CA ALA A 101 15.39 0.27 2.98
C ALA A 101 15.00 1.22 1.84
N GLU A 102 14.08 0.82 0.97
CA GLU A 102 13.62 1.66 -0.13
C GLU A 102 12.83 2.88 0.35
N ILE A 103 11.95 2.74 1.35
CA ILE A 103 11.25 3.89 1.96
C ILE A 103 12.27 4.88 2.54
N LYS A 104 13.31 4.38 3.22
CA LYS A 104 14.37 5.23 3.77
C LYS A 104 15.14 5.95 2.65
N GLN A 105 15.59 5.21 1.65
CA GLN A 105 16.32 5.78 0.50
C GLN A 105 15.47 6.81 -0.24
N PHE A 106 14.19 6.53 -0.43
CA PHE A 106 13.24 7.44 -1.06
C PHE A 106 13.10 8.73 -0.28
N GLY A 107 12.87 8.65 1.04
CA GLY A 107 12.81 9.84 1.90
C GLY A 107 14.12 10.62 1.91
N ASP A 108 15.25 9.93 1.93
CA ASP A 108 16.58 10.55 1.91
C ASP A 108 16.89 11.25 0.58
N ALA A 109 16.29 10.83 -0.53
CA ALA A 109 16.54 11.38 -1.86
C ALA A 109 15.53 12.48 -2.24
N PHE A 110 14.26 12.33 -1.87
CA PHE A 110 13.17 13.14 -2.44
C PHE A 110 12.36 13.92 -1.41
N LEU A 111 12.62 13.74 -0.11
CA LEU A 111 11.96 14.47 0.98
C LEU A 111 12.93 15.28 1.85
N LYS A 112 14.22 15.36 1.48
CA LYS A 112 15.21 16.17 2.23
C LYS A 112 15.14 17.66 1.94
N GLU A 113 14.71 18.03 0.74
CA GLU A 113 14.63 19.43 0.31
C GLU A 113 13.15 19.79 0.15
N GLY A 114 12.63 20.61 1.08
CA GLY A 114 11.24 21.07 1.06
C GLY A 114 10.26 20.24 1.91
N LYS A 115 8.99 20.68 1.92
CA LYS A 115 7.91 20.05 2.69
C LYS A 115 7.24 18.89 1.94
N PHE A 116 7.35 18.87 0.61
CA PHE A 116 6.73 17.91 -0.29
C PHE A 116 7.74 17.37 -1.29
N MET A 117 7.41 16.25 -1.90
CA MET A 117 8.28 15.55 -2.83
C MET A 117 8.73 16.46 -3.98
N GLY A 118 10.04 16.51 -4.24
CA GLY A 118 10.60 17.30 -5.35
C GLY A 118 10.78 18.78 -5.05
N GLY A 119 10.73 19.17 -3.78
CA GLY A 119 10.95 20.56 -3.35
C GLY A 119 9.76 21.48 -3.58
N PHE A 120 8.58 20.94 -3.91
CA PHE A 120 7.38 21.75 -4.08
C PHE A 120 6.94 22.36 -2.73
N ALA A 121 6.41 23.59 -2.79
CA ALA A 121 5.89 24.29 -1.61
C ALA A 121 4.56 23.69 -1.11
N GLU A 122 3.79 23.10 -2.02
CA GLU A 122 2.47 22.50 -1.79
C GLU A 122 2.45 21.05 -2.30
N PRO A 123 1.59 20.17 -1.75
CA PRO A 123 1.53 18.78 -2.15
C PRO A 123 1.03 18.66 -3.59
N THR A 124 1.61 17.72 -4.32
CA THR A 124 1.21 17.33 -5.66
C THR A 124 0.46 16.00 -5.65
N ILE A 125 -0.08 15.61 -6.80
CA ILE A 125 -0.63 14.27 -7.00
C ILE A 125 0.40 13.16 -6.80
N ALA A 126 1.70 13.45 -6.96
CA ALA A 126 2.75 12.50 -6.58
C ALA A 126 2.71 12.23 -5.07
N ASP A 127 2.59 13.27 -4.23
CA ASP A 127 2.51 13.15 -2.77
C ASP A 127 1.31 12.28 -2.35
N PHE A 128 0.12 12.56 -2.90
CA PHE A 128 -1.09 11.78 -2.62
C PHE A 128 -0.95 10.31 -3.06
N SER A 129 -0.34 10.08 -4.21
CA SER A 129 -0.06 8.76 -4.76
C SER A 129 0.90 7.98 -3.84
N MET A 130 2.03 8.59 -3.45
CA MET A 130 3.07 7.93 -2.68
C MET A 130 2.68 7.71 -1.21
N ILE A 131 2.05 8.69 -0.56
CA ILE A 131 1.66 8.57 0.86
C ILE A 131 0.69 7.41 1.07
N SER A 132 -0.23 7.19 0.13
CA SER A 132 -1.17 6.06 0.19
C SER A 132 -0.45 4.70 0.23
N ALA A 133 0.62 4.53 -0.55
CA ALA A 133 1.41 3.31 -0.60
C ALA A 133 2.28 3.13 0.66
N ILE A 134 2.85 4.23 1.17
CA ILE A 134 3.65 4.23 2.41
C ILE A 134 2.78 3.89 3.62
N GLU A 135 1.61 4.52 3.76
CA GLU A 135 0.68 4.23 4.86
C GLU A 135 0.20 2.78 4.82
N PHE A 136 -0.08 2.27 3.62
CA PHE A 136 -0.42 0.87 3.45
C PHE A 136 0.71 -0.07 3.89
N ALA A 137 1.97 0.25 3.59
CA ALA A 137 3.13 -0.50 4.07
C ALA A 137 3.27 -0.47 5.61
N LYS A 138 2.85 0.61 6.28
CA LYS A 138 2.90 0.73 7.75
C LYS A 138 1.92 -0.21 8.45
N VAL A 139 0.78 -0.57 7.84
CA VAL A 139 -0.23 -1.47 8.44
C VAL A 139 0.37 -2.83 8.84
N ILE A 140 1.40 -3.31 8.13
CA ILE A 140 2.11 -4.55 8.49
C ILE A 140 2.77 -4.45 9.88
N LYS A 141 3.25 -3.26 10.28
CA LYS A 141 3.89 -3.06 11.59
C LYS A 141 2.89 -3.21 12.74
N VAL A 142 1.61 -2.87 12.53
CA VAL A 142 0.55 -2.90 13.55
C VAL A 142 0.06 -4.34 13.78
N LYS A 143 -0.25 -5.09 12.72
CA LYS A 143 -0.78 -6.46 12.85
C LYS A 143 0.22 -7.45 13.49
N ARG A 144 1.53 -7.24 13.34
CA ARG A 144 2.53 -8.09 14.01
C ARG A 144 2.54 -7.89 15.52
N LYS A 145 2.37 -6.66 16.01
CA LYS A 145 2.29 -6.36 17.46
C LYS A 145 1.04 -6.99 18.11
N SER A 146 -0.08 -7.06 17.38
CA SER A 146 -1.28 -7.73 17.88
C SER A 146 -1.12 -9.25 17.88
N GLN A 147 -0.63 -9.84 16.79
CA GLN A 147 -0.41 -11.29 16.69
C GLN A 147 0.68 -11.80 17.66
N SER A 148 1.74 -11.03 17.93
CA SER A 148 2.74 -11.40 18.93
C SER A 148 2.20 -11.33 20.36
N LYS A 149 1.30 -10.37 20.66
CA LYS A 149 0.61 -10.29 21.96
C LYS A 149 -0.38 -11.44 22.14
N GLU A 150 -1.05 -11.86 21.08
CA GLU A 150 -1.99 -13.00 21.10
C GLU A 150 -1.26 -14.34 21.32
N LYS A 151 -0.14 -14.56 20.62
CA LYS A 151 0.72 -15.74 20.85
C LYS A 151 1.35 -15.75 22.24
N GLY A 152 1.74 -14.58 22.78
CA GLY A 152 2.23 -14.46 24.16
C GLY A 152 1.18 -14.85 25.21
N LYS A 153 -0.08 -14.47 25.01
CA LYS A 153 -1.20 -14.86 25.89
C LYS A 153 -1.59 -16.34 25.79
N GLN A 154 -1.35 -16.99 24.66
CA GLN A 154 -1.56 -18.43 24.51
C GLN A 154 -0.41 -19.27 25.10
N GLY A 155 0.82 -18.75 25.13
CA GLY A 155 1.98 -19.40 25.74
C GLY A 155 1.97 -19.44 27.27
N GLU A 156 1.30 -18.49 27.94
CA GLU A 156 1.21 -18.43 29.41
C GLU A 156 0.13 -19.36 30.02
N LYS A 157 -0.76 -19.95 29.21
CA LYS A 157 -1.82 -20.86 29.71
C LYS A 157 -1.40 -22.34 29.69
N GLY A 158 -0.14 -22.65 29.42
CA GLY A 158 0.33 -24.01 29.12
C GLY A 158 1.46 -24.53 29.98
N THR A 159 1.56 -24.18 31.28
CA THR A 159 2.44 -24.90 32.22
C THR A 159 1.80 -24.90 33.62
N ASN A 160 0.97 -25.89 33.90
CA ASN A 160 0.75 -26.41 35.25
C ASN A 160 0.48 -27.91 35.11
N HIS A 161 1.56 -28.68 34.93
CA HIS A 161 1.51 -30.11 35.26
C HIS A 161 1.90 -30.26 36.71
N ASP A 162 0.85 -30.41 37.50
CA ASP A 162 0.82 -30.87 38.88
C ASP A 162 1.66 -32.15 39.03
N GLN A 163 2.81 -32.02 39.70
CA GLN A 163 3.57 -33.15 40.22
C GLN A 163 3.22 -33.30 41.69
N THR A 164 2.15 -34.03 42.01
CA THR A 164 2.02 -34.66 43.32
C THR A 164 1.34 -36.03 43.23
N ALA A 165 2.06 -37.05 43.74
CA ALA A 165 1.54 -38.24 44.43
C ALA A 165 0.83 -39.30 43.53
N LEU A 166 1.00 -40.63 43.63
CA LEU A 166 1.40 -41.56 44.68
C LEU A 166 1.84 -42.92 44.06
N ARG A 167 2.81 -43.60 44.70
CA ARG A 167 2.91 -45.09 44.74
C ARG A 167 1.85 -45.64 45.71
N PRO A 168 1.27 -46.84 45.54
CA PRO A 168 1.88 -48.13 45.97
C PRO A 168 1.47 -49.32 45.06
N LYS A 169 1.95 -50.57 45.15
CA LYS A 169 2.87 -51.32 46.02
C LYS A 169 3.56 -52.35 45.12
#